data_AF-A0A356TFH4-F1
#
_entry.id   AF-A0A356TFH4-F1
#
_cell.length_a   1.000
_cell.length_b   1.000
_cell.length_c   1.000
_cell.angle_alpha   90.00
_cell.angle_beta   90.00
_cell.angle_gamma   90.00
#
_symmetry.space_group_name_H-M   'P 1'
#
loop_
_entity.id
_entity.type
_entity.pdbx_description
1 polymer ?
#
loop_
_entity_poly.entity_id
_entity_poly.type
_entity_poly.pdbx_seq_one_letter_code
_entity_poly.pdbx_strand_id
1 'polypeptide(L)'
;AAKALMERGAKRVFAAATHPVLSGPAIDRIRDSVIEEVVVTDTIPLREEALNVGKFKVLSVSRLLGEAIKRIHNSDSVSSLFV
;
A
#
# COMPACT_ATOMS: atom_id res chain seq x y z
N ALA A 1 -1.11 -4.65 16.48
CA ALA A 1 -0.37 -5.65 15.69
C ALA A 1 1.13 -5.39 15.69
N ALA A 2 1.63 -4.32 15.04
CA ALA A 2 3.07 -4.07 14.89
C ALA A 2 3.88 -4.10 16.21
N LYS A 3 3.39 -3.43 17.27
CA LYS A 3 4.03 -3.45 18.60
C LYS A 3 4.18 -4.87 19.16
N ALA A 4 3.12 -5.68 19.08
CA ALA A 4 3.14 -7.06 19.56
C ALA A 4 4.10 -7.96 18.77
N LEU A 5 4.32 -7.68 17.48
CA LEU A 5 5.34 -8.39 16.68
C LEU A 5 6.76 -8.05 17.16
N MET A 6 7.03 -6.76 17.42
CA MET A 6 8.33 -6.32 17.97
C MET A 6 8.58 -6.92 19.35
N GLU A 7 7.59 -6.90 20.25
CA GLU A 7 7.69 -7.50 21.59
C GLU A 7 7.96 -9.02 21.54
N ARG A 8 7.54 -9.70 20.46
CA ARG A 8 7.80 -11.12 20.22
C ARG A 8 9.13 -11.39 19.48
N GLY A 9 9.99 -10.38 19.35
CA GLY A 9 11.34 -10.53 18.79
C GLY A 9 11.44 -10.35 17.28
N ALA A 10 10.44 -9.77 16.61
CA ALA A 10 10.59 -9.38 15.21
C ALA A 10 11.71 -8.34 15.07
N LYS A 11 12.61 -8.54 14.10
CA LYS A 11 13.72 -7.60 13.84
C LYS A 11 13.23 -6.26 13.29
N ARG A 12 12.25 -6.33 12.38
CA ARG A 12 11.68 -5.22 11.62
C ARG A 12 10.23 -5.55 11.32
N VAL A 13 9.36 -4.54 11.24
CA VAL A 13 7.94 -4.72 10.90
C VAL A 13 7.59 -3.82 9.72
N PHE A 14 7.06 -4.45 8.68
CA PHE A 14 6.54 -3.81 7.47
C PHE A 14 5.03 -3.97 7.42
N ALA A 15 4.35 -3.00 6.83
CA ALA A 15 2.94 -3.12 6.49
C ALA A 15 2.75 -2.97 4.98
N ALA A 16 1.84 -3.74 4.40
CA ALA A 16 1.44 -3.60 3.01
C ALA A 16 -0.09 -3.61 2.90
N ALA A 17 -0.64 -2.72 2.08
CA ALA A 17 -2.07 -2.65 1.82
C ALA A 17 -2.35 -2.11 0.42
N THR A 18 -3.40 -2.59 -0.25
CA THR A 18 -3.76 -2.07 -1.56
C THR A 18 -4.23 -0.61 -1.45
N HIS A 19 -5.15 -0.30 -0.53
CA HIS A 19 -5.84 0.99 -0.51
C HIS A 19 -5.40 1.87 0.68
N PRO A 20 -4.75 3.03 0.45
CA PRO A 20 -4.35 3.92 1.53
C PRO A 20 -5.47 4.89 1.94
N VAL A 21 -6.56 4.36 2.52
CA VAL A 21 -7.70 5.19 2.97
C VAL A 21 -7.29 6.23 4.03
N LEU A 22 -6.43 5.83 4.98
CA LEU A 22 -5.75 6.70 5.95
C LEU A 22 -6.63 7.81 6.58
N SER A 23 -7.83 7.43 7.02
CA SER A 23 -8.80 8.37 7.60
C SER A 23 -8.49 8.72 9.06
N GLY A 24 -8.96 9.88 9.49
CA GLY A 24 -8.81 10.37 10.87
C GLY A 24 -7.35 10.35 11.34
N PRO A 25 -7.04 9.76 12.50
CA PRO A 25 -5.70 9.78 13.09
C PRO A 25 -4.75 8.72 12.49
N ALA A 26 -5.07 8.12 11.34
CA ALA A 26 -4.29 7.02 10.78
C ALA A 26 -2.83 7.42 10.47
N ILE A 27 -2.62 8.61 9.93
CA ILE A 27 -1.27 9.12 9.60
C ILE A 27 -0.45 9.29 10.90
N ASP A 28 -1.02 9.92 11.91
CA ASP A 28 -0.35 10.12 13.21
C ASP A 28 0.00 8.77 13.86
N ARG A 29 -0.93 7.82 13.84
CA ARG A 29 -0.69 6.46 14.35
C ARG A 29 0.44 5.76 13.63
N ILE A 30 0.58 5.93 12.32
CA ILE A 30 1.67 5.33 11.53
C ILE A 30 3.00 6.02 11.84
N ARG A 31 3.01 7.36 11.88
CA ARG A 31 4.18 8.15 12.26
C ARG A 31 4.74 7.67 13.61
N ASP A 32 3.88 7.54 14.61
CA ASP A 32 4.27 7.19 15.98
C ASP A 32 4.42 5.67 16.20
N SER A 33 4.16 4.84 15.17
CA SER A 33 4.28 3.38 15.27
C SER A 33 5.70 2.87 15.13
N VAL A 34 5.90 1.61 15.55
CA VAL A 34 7.12 0.82 15.30
C VAL A 34 7.23 0.27 13.87
N ILE A 35 6.28 0.61 12.98
CA ILE A 35 6.35 0.17 11.58
C ILE A 35 7.48 0.94 10.90
N GLU A 36 8.30 0.20 10.17
CA GLU A 36 9.47 0.75 9.46
C GLU A 36 9.08 1.35 8.11
N GLU A 37 8.33 0.60 7.30
CA GLU A 37 7.80 1.08 6.01
C GLU A 37 6.39 0.53 5.79
N VAL A 38 5.53 1.38 5.22
CA VAL A 38 4.17 1.07 4.80
C VAL A 38 4.11 1.14 3.27
N VAL A 39 3.99 -0.01 2.63
CA VAL A 39 3.85 -0.12 1.17
C VAL A 39 2.38 -0.07 0.79
N VAL A 40 2.00 0.91 -0.03
CA VAL A 40 0.63 1.08 -0.51
C VAL A 40 0.59 1.24 -2.02
N THR A 41 -0.60 1.11 -2.62
CA THR A 41 -0.76 1.45 -4.04
C THR A 41 -1.28 2.86 -4.24
N ASP A 42 -1.14 3.38 -5.46
CA ASP A 42 -1.72 4.66 -5.90
C ASP A 42 -3.23 4.59 -6.20
N THR A 43 -3.95 3.56 -5.73
CA THR A 43 -5.42 3.47 -5.86
C THR A 43 -6.18 4.60 -5.16
N ILE A 44 -5.57 5.21 -4.14
CA ILE A 44 -6.03 6.45 -3.52
C ILE A 44 -4.82 7.37 -3.41
N PRO A 45 -4.87 8.62 -3.92
CA PRO A 45 -3.76 9.55 -3.79
C PRO A 45 -3.44 9.83 -2.32
N LEU A 46 -2.16 9.76 -1.95
CA LEU A 46 -1.72 10.16 -0.61
C LEU A 46 -1.82 11.68 -0.44
N ARG A 47 -2.25 12.11 0.74
CA ARG A 47 -2.20 13.52 1.17
C ARG A 47 -0.75 13.90 1.49
N GLU A 48 -0.40 15.17 1.31
CA GLU A 48 0.92 15.73 1.65
C GLU A 48 1.39 15.35 3.06
N GLU A 49 0.49 15.40 4.04
CA GLU A 49 0.75 14.98 5.41
C GLU A 49 1.30 13.56 5.51
N ALA A 50 0.79 12.62 4.70
CA ALA A 50 1.25 11.24 4.68
C ALA A 50 2.63 11.12 4.00
N LEU A 51 2.85 11.84 2.90
CA LEU A 51 4.15 11.86 2.21
C LEU A 51 5.26 12.36 3.14
N ASN A 52 4.96 13.36 3.96
CA ASN A 52 5.89 13.95 4.93
C ASN A 52 6.23 13.03 6.12
N VAL A 53 5.52 11.92 6.33
CA VAL A 53 5.87 10.94 7.37
C VAL A 53 7.17 10.18 7.03
N GLY A 54 7.53 10.09 5.75
CA GLY A 54 8.75 9.40 5.31
C GLY A 54 8.75 7.87 5.48
N LYS A 55 7.62 7.28 5.90
CA LYS A 55 7.44 5.81 6.04
C LYS A 55 6.64 5.19 4.90
N PHE A 56 6.05 5.97 4.01
CA PHE A 56 5.20 5.45 2.95
C PHE A 56 5.97 5.20 1.67
N LYS A 57 5.75 4.04 1.07
CA LYS A 57 6.21 3.69 -0.27
C LYS A 57 5.00 3.42 -1.15
N VAL A 58 4.81 4.23 -2.19
CA VAL A 58 3.68 4.09 -3.12
C VAL A 58 4.10 3.33 -4.36
N LEU A 59 3.37 2.28 -4.70
CA LEU A 59 3.55 1.49 -5.91
C LEU A 59 2.39 1.73 -6.88
N SER A 60 2.70 1.95 -8.16
CA SER A 60 1.64 2.19 -9.13
C SER A 60 0.94 0.92 -9.57
N VAL A 61 -0.39 0.92 -9.59
CA VAL A 61 -1.21 -0.13 -10.23
C VAL A 61 -1.63 0.21 -11.66
N SER A 62 -1.23 1.38 -12.18
CA SER A 62 -1.60 1.87 -13.51
C SER A 62 -1.32 0.85 -14.63
N ARG A 63 -0.17 0.17 -14.59
CA ARG A 63 0.18 -0.88 -15.56
C ARG A 63 -0.80 -2.05 -15.53
N LEU A 64 -1.16 -2.52 -14.33
CA LEU A 64 -2.08 -3.65 -14.16
C LEU A 64 -3.48 -3.27 -14.65
N LEU A 65 -3.96 -2.08 -14.28
CA LEU A 65 -5.26 -1.56 -14.71
C LEU A 65 -5.32 -1.33 -16.22
N GLY A 66 -4.26 -0.75 -16.81
CA GLY A 66 -4.17 -0.52 -18.25
C GLY A 66 -4.21 -1.81 -19.05
N GLU A 67 -3.50 -2.85 -18.60
CA GLU A 67 -3.51 -4.17 -19.25
C GLU A 67 -4.87 -4.87 -19.09
N ALA A 68 -5.55 -4.70 -17.94
CA ALA A 68 -6.90 -5.21 -17.76
C ALA A 68 -7.89 -4.55 -18.74
N ILE A 69 -7.85 -3.23 -18.89
CA ILE A 69 -8.68 -2.48 -19.86
C ILE A 69 -8.42 -2.99 -21.28
N LYS A 70 -7.15 -3.12 -21.68
CA LYS A 70 -6.76 -3.61 -23.00
C LYS A 70 -7.32 -5.01 -23.28
N ARG A 71 -7.23 -5.92 -22.32
CA ARG A 71 -7.73 -7.29 -22.47
C ARG A 71 -9.24 -7.36 -22.58
N ILE A 72 -9.95 -6.60 -21.74
CA ILE A 72 -11.41 -6.49 -21.81
C ILE A 72 -11.83 -5.97 -23.19
N HIS A 73 -11.16 -4.93 -23.68
CA HIS A 73 -11.44 -4.37 -25.01
C HIS A 73 -11.22 -5.39 -26.14
N ASN A 74 -10.15 -6.19 -26.04
CA ASN A 74 -9.79 -7.19 -27.05
C ASN A 74 -10.50 -8.54 -26.87
N SER A 75 -11.32 -8.72 -25.83
CA SER A 75 -11.84 -10.04 -25.41
C SER A 75 -10.75 -11.08 -25.12
N ASP A 76 -9.57 -10.61 -24.71
CA ASP A 76 -8.47 -11.46 -24.22
C ASP A 76 -8.75 -11.91 -22.78
N SER A 77 -8.11 -13.02 -22.35
CA SER A 77 -8.24 -13.49 -20.97
C SER A 77 -7.64 -12.49 -19.96
N VAL A 78 -8.47 -11.99 -19.04
CA VAL A 78 -8.03 -11.18 -17.89
C VAL A 78 -7.33 -12.04 -16.84
N SER A 79 -7.71 -13.31 -16.71
CA SER A 79 -7.14 -14.22 -15.70
C SER A 79 -5.63 -14.41 -15.86
N SER A 80 -5.08 -14.23 -17.06
CA SER A 80 -3.63 -14.32 -17.27
C SER A 80 -2.84 -13.12 -16.72
N LEU A 81 -3.48 -12.15 -16.07
CA LEU A 81 -2.80 -11.11 -15.30
C LEU A 81 -2.35 -11.58 -13.91
N PHE A 82 -2.84 -12.74 -13.46
CA PHE A 82 -2.65 -13.27 -12.10
C PHE A 82 -1.86 -14.58 -12.07
N VAL A 83 -1.00 -14.81 -13.07
CA VAL A 83 -0.12 -15.99 -13.19
C VAL A 83 1.27 -15.68 -12.64
#